data_AF-A0A2I0R5B1-F1
#
_entry.id   AF-A0A2I0R5B1-F1
#
_cell.length_a   1.000
_cell.length_b   1.000
_cell.length_c   1.000
_cell.angle_alpha   90.00
_cell.angle_beta   90.00
_cell.angle_gamma   90.00
#
_symmetry.space_group_name_H-M   'P 1'
#
loop_
_entity.id
_entity.type
_entity.pdbx_description
1 polymer ?
#
loop_
_entity_poly.entity_id
_entity_poly.type
_entity_poly.pdbx_seq_one_letter_code
_entity_poly.pdbx_strand_id
1 'polypeptide(L)'
;MQSSKERIKNPILGAFLISFIVFNWKPIFIVLFASQPIQEKINQVEVSYSTYLTNIWLPLAFALFYVLILPYIMLLFDKMSKKALEGRKNNILNQKLFDYESKKQLAKKESELEDERAGFRDTANLNKKIDVLTRQIEERDETINTLQKELNIKAYDNSSPNDNTHLSKEEYESFKKSDLFHHFKSLGTAISKFENVPRDMDTITIEKFKHSDIIREVLDEKNQKIYYKFTKKGILFWKEFVLNSDVSPLDNDLPF
;
A
#
# COMPACT_ATOMS: atom_id res chain seq x y z
N MET A 1 37.41 -5.00 69.90
CA MET A 1 37.92 -5.81 68.77
C MET A 1 37.91 -4.96 67.48
N GLN A 2 38.56 -3.79 67.48
CA GLN A 2 38.53 -2.83 66.35
C GLN A 2 39.95 -2.41 65.91
N SER A 3 40.93 -2.40 66.81
CA SER A 3 42.31 -1.96 66.51
C SER A 3 43.13 -2.94 65.66
N SER A 4 42.75 -4.22 65.58
CA SER A 4 43.45 -5.21 64.73
C SER A 4 43.05 -5.10 63.25
N LYS A 5 41.88 -4.52 62.93
CA LYS A 5 41.41 -4.37 61.54
C LYS A 5 42.05 -3.19 60.81
N GLU A 6 42.58 -2.20 61.52
CA GLU A 6 43.20 -1.02 60.91
C GLU A 6 44.70 -1.20 60.63
N ARG A 7 45.41 -1.98 61.45
CA ARG A 7 46.86 -2.24 61.25
C ARG A 7 47.15 -3.24 60.11
N ILE A 8 46.16 -4.05 59.73
CA ILE A 8 46.23 -4.99 58.60
C ILE A 8 45.95 -4.29 57.25
N LYS A 9 45.52 -3.02 57.24
CA LYS A 9 45.27 -2.26 55.99
C LYS A 9 46.53 -1.83 55.25
N ASN A 10 47.73 -2.04 55.81
CA ASN A 10 48.96 -1.70 55.10
C ASN A 10 49.45 -2.92 54.29
N PRO A 11 49.25 -2.98 52.96
CA PRO A 11 49.70 -4.09 52.12
C PRO A 11 51.22 -4.32 52.22
N ILE A 12 51.99 -3.29 52.58
CA ILE A 12 53.43 -3.40 52.84
C ILE A 12 53.70 -4.26 54.07
N LEU A 13 52.90 -4.14 55.14
CA LEU A 13 53.10 -4.93 56.35
C LEU A 13 52.82 -6.42 56.09
N GLY A 14 51.76 -6.73 55.34
CA GLY A 14 51.45 -8.10 54.94
C GLY A 14 52.53 -8.70 54.03
N ALA A 15 52.93 -7.96 52.99
CA ALA A 15 54.01 -8.39 52.10
C ALA A 15 55.35 -8.54 52.83
N PHE A 16 55.64 -7.66 53.80
CA PHE A 16 56.83 -7.74 54.63
C PHE A 16 56.81 -8.97 55.53
N LEU A 17 55.70 -9.28 56.20
CA LEU A 17 55.61 -10.48 57.04
C LEU A 17 55.81 -11.77 56.22
N ILE A 18 55.19 -11.87 55.04
CA ILE A 18 55.35 -13.02 54.15
C ILE A 18 56.80 -13.11 53.66
N SER A 19 57.35 -12.00 53.17
CA SER A 19 58.74 -11.91 52.72
C SER A 19 59.73 -12.28 53.85
N PHE A 20 59.49 -11.78 55.06
CA PHE A 20 60.30 -12.06 56.24
C PHE A 20 60.31 -13.55 56.56
N ILE A 21 59.15 -14.22 56.52
CA ILE A 21 59.05 -15.67 56.72
C ILE A 21 59.77 -16.43 55.59
N VAL A 22 59.62 -16.00 54.33
CA VAL A 22 60.24 -16.65 53.17
C VAL A 22 61.77 -16.57 53.21
N PHE A 23 62.34 -15.43 53.61
CA PHE A 23 63.79 -15.27 53.68
C PHE A 23 64.39 -15.80 54.99
N ASN A 24 63.65 -15.70 56.11
CA ASN A 24 64.07 -16.20 57.43
C ASN A 24 63.49 -17.58 57.76
N TRP A 25 63.12 -18.37 56.76
CA TRP A 25 62.51 -19.69 56.99
C TRP A 25 63.43 -20.60 57.80
N LYS A 26 64.72 -20.68 57.47
CA LYS A 26 65.68 -21.56 58.17
C LYS A 26 65.73 -21.34 59.69
N PRO A 27 65.98 -20.11 60.21
CA PRO A 27 65.97 -19.90 61.66
C PRO A 27 64.60 -20.13 62.29
N ILE A 28 63.49 -19.78 61.61
CA ILE A 28 62.13 -20.06 62.10
C ILE A 28 61.91 -21.58 62.28
N PHE A 29 62.29 -22.38 61.29
CA PHE A 29 62.15 -23.83 61.35
C PHE A 29 63.07 -24.47 62.39
N ILE A 30 64.30 -23.96 62.56
CA ILE A 30 65.24 -24.45 63.60
C ILE A 30 64.66 -24.21 65.00
N VAL A 31 64.14 -23.01 65.27
CA VAL A 31 63.57 -22.69 66.58
C VAL A 31 62.33 -23.53 66.87
N LEU A 32 61.43 -23.68 65.89
CA LEU A 32 60.16 -24.39 66.05
C LEU A 32 60.29 -25.91 66.09
N PHE A 33 61.17 -26.50 65.27
CA PHE A 33 61.17 -27.95 65.02
C PHE A 33 62.43 -28.69 65.42
N ALA A 34 63.55 -28.02 65.72
CA ALA A 34 64.74 -28.75 66.15
C ALA A 34 64.50 -29.40 67.52
N SER A 35 65.08 -30.58 67.77
CA SER A 35 64.91 -31.31 69.03
C SER A 35 65.85 -30.83 70.15
N GLN A 36 66.74 -29.88 69.86
CA GLN A 36 67.72 -29.33 70.79
C GLN A 36 67.09 -28.46 71.89
N PRO A 37 67.76 -28.29 73.05
CA PRO A 37 67.37 -27.31 74.06
C PRO A 37 67.26 -25.89 73.46
N ILE A 38 66.36 -25.08 74.02
CA ILE A 38 66.10 -23.72 73.51
C ILE A 38 67.36 -22.84 73.45
N GLN A 39 68.28 -23.02 74.40
CA GLN A 39 69.55 -22.30 74.47
C GLN A 39 70.46 -22.60 73.27
N GLU A 40 70.54 -23.88 72.87
CA GLU A 40 71.36 -24.31 71.73
C GLU A 40 70.76 -23.84 70.40
N LYS A 41 69.43 -23.85 70.29
CA LYS A 41 68.72 -23.31 69.12
C LYS A 41 69.00 -21.82 68.90
N ILE A 42 68.93 -21.02 69.96
CA ILE A 42 69.18 -19.58 69.89
C ILE A 42 70.64 -19.31 69.50
N ASN A 43 71.60 -20.00 70.13
CA ASN A 43 73.02 -19.86 69.79
C ASN A 43 73.30 -20.26 68.33
N GLN A 44 72.67 -21.33 67.84
CA GLN A 44 72.83 -21.76 66.45
C GLN A 44 72.30 -20.71 65.47
N VAL A 45 71.17 -20.07 65.79
CA VAL A 45 70.59 -19.00 64.98
C VAL A 45 71.46 -17.75 65.03
N GLU A 46 71.96 -17.38 66.20
CA GLU A 46 72.79 -16.19 66.40
C GLU A 46 74.13 -16.30 65.66
N VAL A 47 74.79 -17.46 65.69
CA VAL A 47 76.07 -17.67 64.98
C VAL A 47 75.88 -17.76 63.47
N SER A 48 74.82 -18.43 63.01
CA SER A 48 74.64 -18.75 61.59
C SER A 48 73.85 -17.71 60.80
N TYR A 49 73.06 -16.86 61.47
CA TYR A 49 72.13 -15.92 60.84
C TYR A 49 72.18 -14.51 61.45
N SER A 50 73.32 -14.08 62.02
CA SER A 50 73.50 -12.74 62.64
C SER A 50 73.37 -11.54 61.68
N THR A 51 73.39 -11.77 60.36
CA THR A 51 73.49 -10.69 59.38
C THR A 51 72.18 -9.91 59.24
N TYR A 52 72.09 -8.73 59.86
CA TYR A 52 70.95 -7.81 59.77
C TYR A 52 70.55 -7.41 58.34
N LEU A 53 71.54 -7.37 57.43
CA LEU A 53 71.32 -7.03 56.02
C LEU A 53 70.43 -8.06 55.31
N THR A 54 70.65 -9.35 55.56
CA THR A 54 69.90 -10.42 54.91
C THR A 54 68.56 -10.68 55.57
N ASN A 55 68.47 -10.45 56.89
CA ASN A 55 67.27 -10.82 57.65
C ASN A 55 66.18 -9.75 57.66
N ILE A 56 66.53 -8.46 57.48
CA ILE A 56 65.58 -7.36 57.58
C ILE A 56 65.52 -6.55 56.28
N TRP A 57 66.66 -6.15 55.72
CA TRP A 57 66.68 -5.27 54.55
C TRP A 57 66.26 -5.97 53.26
N LEU A 58 66.69 -7.21 53.03
CA LEU A 58 66.23 -8.00 51.87
C LEU A 58 64.71 -8.25 51.89
N PRO A 59 64.11 -8.70 53.00
CA PRO A 59 62.66 -8.85 53.07
C PRO A 59 61.89 -7.55 52.86
N LEU A 60 62.40 -6.43 53.39
CA LEU A 60 61.80 -5.10 53.23
C LEU A 60 61.88 -4.61 51.79
N ALA A 61 63.03 -4.76 51.14
CA ALA A 61 63.22 -4.40 49.73
C ALA A 61 62.32 -5.24 48.82
N PHE A 62 62.22 -6.55 49.07
CA PHE A 62 61.34 -7.43 48.31
C PHE A 62 59.86 -7.11 48.55
N ALA A 63 59.46 -6.81 49.78
CA ALA A 63 58.09 -6.41 50.08
C ALA A 63 57.72 -5.07 49.41
N LEU A 64 58.63 -4.10 49.41
CA LEU A 64 58.44 -2.82 48.73
C LEU A 64 58.34 -3.03 47.20
N PHE A 65 59.24 -3.83 46.64
CA PHE A 65 59.23 -4.20 45.23
C PHE A 65 57.92 -4.90 44.85
N TYR A 66 57.48 -5.87 45.65
CA TYR A 66 56.25 -6.62 45.43
C TYR A 66 55.01 -5.70 45.48
N VAL A 67 54.88 -4.86 46.50
CA VAL A 67 53.73 -3.94 46.62
C VAL A 67 53.69 -2.92 45.50
N LEU A 68 54.85 -2.46 45.03
CA LEU A 68 54.92 -1.53 43.90
C LEU A 68 54.63 -2.20 42.56
N ILE A 69 55.13 -3.41 42.32
CA ILE A 69 55.08 -4.05 40.99
C ILE A 69 53.82 -4.88 40.78
N LEU A 70 53.30 -5.53 41.82
CA LEU A 70 52.08 -6.30 41.74
C LEU A 70 50.89 -5.55 41.10
N PRO A 71 50.58 -4.27 41.44
CA PRO A 71 49.48 -3.56 40.79
C PRO A 71 49.71 -3.33 39.30
N TYR A 72 50.95 -3.13 38.85
CA TYR A 72 51.25 -2.98 37.43
C TYR A 72 51.12 -4.30 36.66
N ILE A 73 51.53 -5.41 37.27
CA ILE A 73 51.31 -6.75 36.71
C ILE A 73 49.80 -7.04 36.61
N MET A 74 49.02 -6.75 37.66
CA MET A 74 47.56 -6.88 37.61
C MET A 74 46.94 -6.03 36.51
N LEU A 75 47.38 -4.77 36.37
CA LEU A 75 46.91 -3.88 35.31
C LEU A 75 47.24 -4.41 33.91
N LEU A 76 48.40 -5.05 33.73
CA LEU A 76 48.77 -5.70 32.48
C LEU A 76 47.82 -6.86 32.15
N PHE A 77 47.54 -7.73 33.12
CA PHE A 77 46.59 -8.84 32.95
C PHE A 77 45.16 -8.34 32.69
N ASP A 78 44.73 -7.28 33.36
CA ASP A 78 43.44 -6.64 33.13
C ASP A 78 43.34 -6.07 31.72
N LYS A 79 44.39 -5.41 31.21
CA LYS A 79 44.42 -4.89 29.83
C LYS A 79 44.33 -6.03 28.81
N MET A 80 45.08 -7.11 29.02
CA MET A 80 45.02 -8.27 28.13
C MET A 80 43.63 -8.92 28.14
N SER A 81 43.04 -9.08 29.32
CA SER A 81 41.71 -9.65 29.50
C SER A 81 40.63 -8.77 28.88
N LYS A 82 40.70 -7.44 29.07
CA LYS A 82 39.79 -6.47 28.45
C LYS A 82 39.86 -6.54 26.93
N LYS A 83 41.07 -6.58 26.34
CA LYS A 83 41.24 -6.69 24.89
C LYS A 83 40.61 -7.97 24.34
N ALA A 84 40.77 -9.09 25.03
CA ALA A 84 40.12 -10.35 24.65
C ALA A 84 38.59 -10.26 24.74
N LEU A 85 38.07 -9.62 25.79
CA LEU A 85 36.63 -9.43 26.01
C LEU A 85 36.00 -8.48 24.98
N GLU A 86 36.69 -7.40 24.63
CA GLU A 86 36.31 -6.46 23.58
C GLU A 86 36.28 -7.14 22.20
N GLY A 87 37.29 -7.94 21.88
CA GLY A 87 37.30 -8.74 20.65
C GLY A 87 36.10 -9.69 20.56
N ARG A 88 35.78 -10.39 21.66
CA ARG A 88 34.60 -11.26 21.73
C ARG A 88 33.29 -10.46 21.59
N LYS A 89 33.17 -9.32 22.25
CA LYS A 89 31.97 -8.46 22.19
C LYS A 89 31.75 -7.92 20.79
N ASN A 90 32.81 -7.47 20.11
CA ASN A 90 32.74 -7.00 18.73
C ASN A 90 32.35 -8.12 17.77
N ASN A 91 32.89 -9.33 17.95
CA ASN A 91 32.50 -10.48 17.13
C ASN A 91 31.01 -10.81 17.28
N ILE A 92 30.47 -10.81 18.50
CA ILE A 92 29.05 -11.03 18.76
C ILE A 92 28.19 -9.91 18.15
N LEU A 93 28.62 -8.65 18.25
CA LEU A 93 27.92 -7.52 17.64
C LEU A 93 27.86 -7.67 16.12
N ASN A 94 28.99 -7.98 15.49
CA ASN A 94 29.08 -8.16 14.04
C ASN A 94 28.21 -9.33 13.57
N GLN A 95 28.20 -10.43 14.31
CA GLN A 95 27.32 -11.56 14.02
C GLN A 95 25.85 -11.16 14.09
N LYS A 96 25.44 -10.43 15.13
CA LYS A 96 24.06 -9.92 15.23
C LYS A 96 23.70 -8.97 14.09
N LEU A 97 24.61 -8.06 13.72
CA LEU A 97 24.39 -7.15 12.60
C LEU A 97 24.18 -7.92 11.30
N PHE A 98 25.03 -8.91 11.03
CA PHE A 98 24.89 -9.80 9.88
C PHE A 98 23.55 -10.55 9.87
N ASP A 99 23.11 -11.07 11.03
CA ASP A 99 21.82 -11.75 11.15
C ASP A 99 20.64 -10.79 10.87
N TYR A 100 20.70 -9.55 11.37
CA TYR A 100 19.68 -8.53 11.11
C TYR A 100 19.64 -8.14 9.63
N GLU A 101 20.79 -7.97 9.01
CA GLU A 101 20.88 -7.65 7.60
C GLU A 101 20.32 -8.79 6.73
N SER A 102 20.67 -10.03 7.07
CA SER A 102 20.12 -11.23 6.42
C SER A 102 18.60 -11.31 6.55
N LYS A 103 18.06 -11.04 7.76
CA LYS A 103 16.60 -10.99 7.98
C LYS A 103 15.94 -9.88 7.18
N LYS A 104 16.55 -8.70 7.07
CA LYS A 104 16.05 -7.59 6.27
C LYS A 104 16.00 -7.95 4.78
N GLN A 105 17.06 -8.58 4.27
CA GLN A 105 17.09 -9.06 2.88
C GLN A 105 16.04 -10.12 2.63
N LEU A 106 15.85 -11.06 3.56
CA LEU A 106 14.82 -12.10 3.47
C LEU A 106 13.42 -11.50 3.48
N ALA A 107 13.13 -10.56 4.38
CA ALA A 107 11.84 -9.87 4.41
C ALA A 107 11.58 -9.06 3.13
N LYS A 108 12.61 -8.43 2.55
CA LYS A 108 12.50 -7.72 1.27
C LYS A 108 12.17 -8.70 0.14
N LYS A 109 12.85 -9.85 0.09
CA LYS A 109 12.61 -10.88 -0.91
C LYS A 109 11.21 -11.47 -0.78
N GLU A 110 10.72 -11.67 0.44
CA GLU A 110 9.35 -12.14 0.67
C GLU A 110 8.31 -11.10 0.20
N SER A 111 8.54 -9.81 0.47
CA SER A 111 7.67 -8.74 -0.04
C SER A 111 7.65 -8.69 -1.56
N GLU A 112 8.82 -8.77 -2.21
CA GLU A 112 8.93 -8.82 -3.68
C GLU A 112 8.14 -10.02 -4.25
N LEU A 113 8.21 -11.18 -3.59
CA LEU A 113 7.51 -12.40 -3.99
C LEU A 113 5.99 -12.28 -3.81
N GLU A 114 5.53 -11.67 -2.71
CA GLU A 114 4.11 -11.40 -2.49
C GLU A 114 3.55 -10.38 -3.48
N ASP A 115 4.31 -9.34 -3.82
CA ASP A 115 3.93 -8.36 -4.86
C ASP A 115 3.81 -9.05 -6.23
N GLU A 116 4.75 -9.94 -6.57
CA GLU A 116 4.70 -10.72 -7.81
C GLU A 116 3.48 -11.66 -7.82
N ARG A 117 3.19 -12.34 -6.70
CA ARG A 117 1.98 -13.17 -6.54
C ARG A 117 0.70 -12.34 -6.67
N ALA A 118 0.66 -11.14 -6.10
CA ALA A 118 -0.48 -10.23 -6.25
C ALA A 118 -0.69 -9.86 -7.72
N GLY A 119 0.39 -9.52 -8.44
CA GLY A 119 0.35 -9.27 -9.88
C GLY A 119 -0.18 -10.46 -10.69
N PHE A 120 0.24 -11.68 -10.37
CA PHE A 120 -0.32 -12.89 -10.99
C PHE A 120 -1.81 -13.09 -10.68
N ARG A 121 -2.25 -12.81 -9.45
CA ARG A 121 -3.67 -12.89 -9.07
C ARG A 121 -4.51 -11.85 -9.78
N ASP A 122 -4.01 -10.63 -9.92
CA ASP A 122 -4.68 -9.56 -10.67
C ASP A 122 -4.79 -9.91 -12.14
N THR A 123 -3.71 -10.44 -12.73
CA THR A 123 -3.71 -10.93 -14.12
C THR A 123 -4.73 -12.06 -14.31
N ALA A 124 -4.80 -13.01 -13.37
CA ALA A 124 -5.78 -14.09 -13.41
C ALA A 124 -7.23 -13.57 -13.28
N ASN A 125 -7.47 -12.57 -12.43
CA ASN A 125 -8.78 -11.93 -12.29
C ASN A 125 -9.16 -11.13 -13.54
N LEU A 126 -8.21 -10.41 -14.15
CA LEU A 126 -8.41 -9.72 -15.42
C LEU A 126 -8.76 -10.70 -16.54
N ASN A 127 -8.03 -11.82 -16.65
CA ASN A 127 -8.34 -12.86 -17.62
C ASN A 127 -9.75 -13.44 -17.43
N LYS A 128 -10.16 -13.72 -16.19
CA LYS A 128 -11.55 -14.15 -15.90
C LYS A 128 -12.57 -13.10 -16.33
N LYS A 129 -12.29 -11.82 -16.11
CA LYS A 129 -13.19 -10.74 -16.50
C LYS A 129 -13.28 -10.62 -18.03
N ILE A 130 -12.16 -10.78 -18.73
CA ILE A 130 -12.11 -10.86 -20.19
C ILE A 130 -13.00 -12.03 -20.66
N ASP A 131 -12.83 -13.23 -20.12
CA ASP A 131 -13.66 -14.39 -20.51
C ASP A 131 -15.16 -14.14 -20.31
N VAL A 132 -15.54 -13.53 -19.19
CA VAL A 132 -16.94 -13.17 -18.91
C VAL A 132 -17.46 -12.14 -19.91
N LEU A 133 -16.69 -11.10 -20.21
CA LEU A 133 -17.07 -10.07 -21.17
C LEU A 133 -17.17 -10.65 -22.59
N THR A 134 -16.25 -11.52 -22.99
CA THR A 134 -16.30 -12.20 -24.29
C THR A 134 -17.57 -13.02 -24.43
N ARG A 135 -17.95 -13.81 -23.40
CA ARG A 135 -19.23 -14.54 -23.40
C ARG A 135 -20.44 -13.61 -23.49
N GLN A 136 -20.41 -12.49 -22.77
CA GLN A 136 -21.51 -11.50 -22.85
C GLN A 136 -21.62 -10.88 -24.24
N ILE A 137 -20.50 -10.64 -24.93
CA ILE A 137 -20.50 -10.16 -26.32
C ILE A 137 -21.09 -11.23 -27.23
N GLU A 138 -20.66 -12.49 -27.11
CA GLU A 138 -21.20 -13.61 -27.89
C GLU A 138 -22.72 -13.75 -27.70
N GLU A 139 -23.22 -13.74 -26.46
CA GLU A 139 -24.66 -13.79 -26.16
C GLU A 139 -25.42 -12.59 -26.74
N ARG A 140 -24.82 -11.40 -26.71
CA ARG A 140 -25.41 -10.19 -27.28
C ARG A 140 -25.46 -10.24 -28.80
N ASP A 141 -24.40 -10.73 -29.44
CA ASP A 141 -24.35 -10.91 -30.89
C ASP A 141 -25.35 -11.97 -31.34
N GLU A 142 -25.51 -13.06 -30.61
CA GLU A 142 -26.58 -14.04 -30.84
C GLU A 142 -27.96 -13.37 -30.72
N THR A 143 -28.19 -12.58 -29.68
CA THR A 143 -29.45 -11.85 -29.47
C THR A 143 -29.72 -10.84 -30.59
N ILE A 144 -28.70 -10.13 -31.04
CA ILE A 144 -28.81 -9.19 -32.17
C ILE A 144 -29.17 -9.96 -33.44
N ASN A 145 -28.51 -11.09 -33.70
CA ASN A 145 -28.80 -11.93 -34.85
C ASN A 145 -30.24 -12.48 -34.81
N THR A 146 -30.74 -12.90 -33.64
CA THR A 146 -32.14 -13.36 -33.50
C THR A 146 -33.12 -12.22 -33.72
N LEU A 147 -32.86 -11.05 -33.11
CA LEU A 147 -33.71 -9.87 -33.30
C LEU A 147 -33.69 -9.37 -34.74
N GLN A 148 -32.56 -9.41 -35.43
CA GLN A 148 -32.46 -9.08 -36.86
C GLN A 148 -33.26 -10.07 -37.71
N LYS A 149 -33.21 -11.37 -37.41
CA LYS A 149 -34.06 -12.38 -38.08
C LYS A 149 -35.54 -12.10 -37.83
N GLU A 150 -35.94 -11.80 -36.60
CA GLU A 150 -37.32 -11.44 -36.27
C GLU A 150 -37.76 -10.14 -36.97
N LEU A 151 -36.89 -9.13 -37.03
CA LEU A 151 -37.17 -7.88 -37.74
C LEU A 151 -37.30 -8.11 -39.24
N ASN A 152 -36.45 -8.94 -39.84
CA ASN A 152 -36.54 -9.30 -41.25
C ASN A 152 -37.81 -10.11 -41.56
N ILE A 153 -38.21 -11.02 -40.67
CA ILE A 153 -39.49 -11.76 -40.79
C ILE A 153 -40.67 -10.80 -40.65
N LYS A 154 -40.66 -9.90 -39.66
CA LYS A 154 -41.70 -8.87 -39.51
C LYS A 154 -41.71 -7.89 -40.69
N ALA A 155 -40.56 -7.53 -41.24
CA ALA A 155 -40.45 -6.70 -42.44
C ALA A 155 -40.98 -7.45 -43.66
N TYR A 156 -40.76 -8.76 -43.73
CA TYR A 156 -41.31 -9.63 -44.77
C TYR A 156 -42.83 -9.75 -44.66
N ASP A 157 -43.37 -9.97 -43.46
CA ASP A 157 -44.81 -9.98 -43.17
C ASP A 157 -45.47 -8.61 -43.41
N ASN A 158 -44.74 -7.51 -43.16
CA ASN A 158 -45.16 -6.15 -43.51
C ASN A 158 -44.92 -5.78 -44.99
N SER A 159 -44.25 -6.65 -45.76
CA SER A 159 -43.98 -6.49 -47.20
C SER A 159 -44.80 -7.44 -48.09
N SER A 160 -45.71 -8.20 -47.50
CA SER A 160 -46.95 -8.54 -48.21
C SER A 160 -47.74 -7.23 -48.38
N PRO A 161 -48.28 -6.92 -49.58
CA PRO A 161 -48.80 -5.59 -49.89
C PRO A 161 -50.09 -5.35 -49.10
N ASN A 162 -49.96 -4.82 -47.88
CA ASN A 162 -51.08 -4.58 -46.99
C ASN A 162 -51.21 -3.08 -46.65
N ASP A 163 -52.01 -2.42 -47.48
CA ASP A 163 -53.00 -1.36 -47.21
C ASP A 163 -52.66 -0.05 -46.49
N ASN A 164 -51.49 0.11 -45.85
CA ASN A 164 -51.20 1.34 -45.09
C ASN A 164 -50.71 2.52 -45.95
N THR A 165 -50.29 2.28 -47.20
CA THR A 165 -49.87 3.34 -48.13
C THR A 165 -51.06 3.97 -48.90
N HIS A 166 -52.18 3.26 -49.02
CA HIS A 166 -53.39 3.79 -49.67
C HIS A 166 -54.19 4.69 -48.73
N LEU A 167 -54.34 4.27 -47.46
CA LEU A 167 -55.09 5.01 -46.44
C LEU A 167 -54.45 6.38 -46.14
N SER A 168 -53.11 6.46 -46.11
CA SER A 168 -52.40 7.72 -45.84
C SER A 168 -52.49 8.76 -46.97
N LYS A 169 -52.66 8.34 -48.23
CA LYS A 169 -52.77 9.27 -49.36
C LYS A 169 -54.17 9.87 -49.48
N GLU A 170 -55.21 9.06 -49.30
CA GLU A 170 -56.60 9.55 -49.31
C GLU A 170 -56.87 10.48 -48.11
N GLU A 171 -56.35 10.14 -46.93
CA GLU A 171 -56.41 11.03 -45.76
C GLU A 171 -55.63 12.33 -45.97
N TYR A 172 -54.48 12.31 -46.64
CA TYR A 172 -53.74 13.53 -46.97
C TYR A 172 -54.48 14.39 -48.01
N GLU A 173 -55.10 13.79 -49.03
CA GLU A 173 -55.87 14.53 -50.04
C GLU A 173 -57.18 15.12 -49.47
N SER A 174 -57.82 14.44 -48.51
CA SER A 174 -58.93 15.01 -47.75
C SER A 174 -58.49 16.12 -46.80
N PHE A 175 -57.32 15.97 -46.16
CA PHE A 175 -56.70 17.02 -45.35
C PHE A 175 -56.33 18.26 -46.18
N LYS A 176 -55.83 18.09 -47.41
CA LYS A 176 -55.51 19.19 -48.33
C LYS A 176 -56.72 20.06 -48.67
N LYS A 177 -57.92 19.48 -48.64
CA LYS A 177 -59.21 20.17 -48.86
C LYS A 177 -59.78 20.79 -47.59
N SER A 178 -59.20 20.49 -46.42
CA SER A 178 -59.62 21.05 -45.14
C SER A 178 -59.05 22.45 -44.94
N ASP A 179 -59.80 23.30 -44.26
CA ASP A 179 -59.37 24.64 -43.83
C ASP A 179 -58.09 24.62 -42.98
N LEU A 180 -57.77 23.47 -42.39
CA LEU A 180 -56.56 23.25 -41.58
C LEU A 180 -55.27 23.21 -42.41
N PHE A 181 -55.34 22.88 -43.70
CA PHE A 181 -54.15 22.77 -44.55
C PHE A 181 -53.43 24.12 -44.71
N HIS A 182 -54.19 25.22 -44.77
CA HIS A 182 -53.62 26.57 -44.88
C HIS A 182 -52.71 26.93 -43.70
N HIS A 183 -53.07 26.47 -42.50
CA HIS A 183 -52.32 26.70 -41.27
C HIS A 183 -51.22 25.65 -41.05
N PHE A 184 -51.29 24.51 -41.74
CA PHE A 184 -50.33 23.43 -41.61
C PHE A 184 -48.92 23.83 -42.06
N LYS A 185 -48.80 24.70 -43.07
CA LYS A 185 -47.50 25.17 -43.59
C LYS A 185 -46.72 25.99 -42.56
N SER A 186 -47.38 26.94 -41.88
CA SER A 186 -46.74 27.75 -40.84
C SER A 186 -46.42 26.91 -39.61
N LEU A 187 -47.31 25.98 -39.25
CA LEU A 187 -47.08 25.03 -38.17
C LEU A 187 -45.85 24.16 -38.41
N GLY A 188 -45.75 23.55 -39.60
CA GLY A 188 -44.66 22.62 -39.90
C GLY A 188 -43.29 23.28 -39.96
N THR A 189 -43.20 24.50 -40.48
CA THR A 189 -41.94 25.25 -40.48
C THR A 189 -41.53 25.70 -39.07
N ALA A 190 -42.48 26.09 -38.20
CA ALA A 190 -42.19 26.54 -36.85
C ALA A 190 -41.87 25.38 -35.88
N ILE A 191 -42.62 24.28 -35.92
CA ILE A 191 -42.29 23.07 -35.16
C ILE A 191 -40.95 22.50 -35.62
N SER A 192 -40.66 22.51 -36.93
CA SER A 192 -39.38 22.00 -37.45
C SER A 192 -38.17 22.87 -37.08
N LYS A 193 -38.31 24.20 -36.99
CA LYS A 193 -37.17 25.11 -36.71
C LYS A 193 -36.99 25.44 -35.23
N PHE A 194 -38.08 25.51 -34.47
CA PHE A 194 -38.06 26.10 -33.13
C PHE A 194 -38.78 25.26 -32.08
N GLU A 195 -39.25 24.05 -32.44
CA GLU A 195 -40.06 23.15 -31.59
C GLU A 195 -41.30 23.81 -30.95
N ASN A 196 -41.74 24.94 -31.50
CA ASN A 196 -42.79 25.76 -30.92
C ASN A 196 -43.84 26.10 -31.97
N VAL A 197 -45.09 26.22 -31.52
CA VAL A 197 -46.20 26.68 -32.36
C VAL A 197 -46.05 28.19 -32.62
N PRO A 198 -46.32 28.69 -33.84
CA PRO A 198 -46.28 30.12 -34.13
C PRO A 198 -47.14 30.93 -33.14
N ARG A 199 -46.62 32.06 -32.65
CA ARG A 199 -47.33 32.91 -31.64
C ARG A 199 -48.63 33.53 -32.17
N ASP A 200 -48.77 33.58 -33.49
CA ASP A 200 -49.89 34.10 -34.25
C ASP A 200 -50.96 33.03 -34.58
N MET A 201 -50.78 31.78 -34.15
CA MET A 201 -51.76 30.72 -34.34
C MET A 201 -52.87 30.79 -33.28
N ASP A 202 -54.12 30.73 -33.73
CA ASP A 202 -55.29 30.73 -32.86
C ASP A 202 -55.42 29.41 -32.09
N THR A 203 -55.85 29.51 -30.82
CA THR A 203 -56.03 28.36 -29.92
C THR A 203 -56.95 27.28 -30.52
N ILE A 204 -57.93 27.71 -31.32
CA ILE A 204 -58.90 26.83 -31.98
C ILE A 204 -58.19 25.95 -33.03
N THR A 205 -57.26 26.49 -33.81
CA THR A 205 -56.48 25.71 -34.79
C THR A 205 -55.56 24.70 -34.12
N ILE A 206 -54.94 25.07 -32.98
CA ILE A 206 -54.10 24.15 -32.20
C ILE A 206 -54.93 22.97 -31.68
N GLU A 207 -56.11 23.24 -31.13
CA GLU A 207 -57.03 22.19 -30.67
C GLU A 207 -57.50 21.29 -31.82
N LYS A 208 -57.80 21.87 -32.99
CA LYS A 208 -58.15 21.10 -34.18
C LYS A 208 -57.00 20.21 -34.67
N PHE A 209 -55.75 20.66 -34.61
CA PHE A 209 -54.59 19.82 -34.93
C PHE A 209 -54.34 18.71 -33.91
N LYS A 210 -54.62 18.95 -32.63
CA LYS A 210 -54.61 17.91 -31.59
C LYS A 210 -55.72 16.88 -31.84
N HIS A 211 -56.94 17.33 -32.15
CA HIS A 211 -58.07 16.44 -32.41
C HIS A 211 -57.89 15.62 -33.70
N SER A 212 -57.23 16.18 -34.71
CA SER A 212 -56.90 15.49 -35.97
C SER A 212 -55.67 14.56 -35.85
N ASP A 213 -55.14 14.38 -34.63
CA ASP A 213 -53.94 13.60 -34.34
C ASP A 213 -52.73 14.01 -35.19
N ILE A 214 -52.58 15.30 -35.49
CA ILE A 214 -51.44 15.83 -36.27
C ILE A 214 -50.30 16.23 -35.32
N ILE A 215 -50.64 16.87 -34.21
CA ILE A 215 -49.69 17.28 -33.16
C ILE A 215 -50.10 16.73 -31.80
N ARG A 216 -49.11 16.56 -30.93
CA ARG A 216 -49.29 16.25 -29.51
C ARG A 216 -48.55 17.25 -28.65
N GLU A 217 -49.10 17.48 -27.47
CA GLU A 217 -48.54 18.34 -26.43
C GLU A 217 -47.58 17.52 -25.54
N VAL A 218 -46.42 18.09 -25.23
CA VAL A 218 -45.41 17.46 -24.39
C VAL A 218 -44.97 18.45 -23.31
N LEU A 219 -44.98 18.00 -22.07
CA LEU A 219 -44.53 18.79 -20.91
C LEU A 219 -43.06 18.51 -20.64
N ASP A 220 -42.23 19.55 -20.65
CA ASP A 220 -40.85 19.46 -20.16
C ASP A 220 -40.82 19.52 -18.64
N GLU A 221 -40.61 18.37 -17.99
CA GLU A 221 -40.54 18.25 -16.52
C GLU A 221 -39.43 19.11 -15.89
N LYS A 222 -38.37 19.44 -16.65
CA LYS A 222 -37.22 20.22 -16.13
C LYS A 222 -37.46 21.72 -16.13
N ASN A 223 -38.20 22.23 -17.12
CA ASN A 223 -38.39 23.67 -17.35
C ASN A 223 -39.83 24.15 -17.13
N GLN A 224 -40.76 23.23 -16.84
CA GLN A 224 -42.21 23.49 -16.76
C GLN A 224 -42.79 24.22 -17.98
N LYS A 225 -42.21 23.96 -19.16
CA LYS A 225 -42.66 24.53 -20.43
C LYS A 225 -43.41 23.48 -21.24
N ILE A 226 -44.50 23.91 -21.84
CA ILE A 226 -45.31 23.12 -22.77
C ILE A 226 -44.81 23.40 -24.18
N TYR A 227 -44.51 22.35 -24.93
CA TYR A 227 -44.17 22.43 -26.35
C TYR A 227 -44.92 21.36 -27.16
N TYR A 228 -44.92 21.48 -28.48
CA TYR A 228 -45.71 20.62 -29.36
C TYR A 228 -44.81 19.83 -30.31
N LYS A 229 -45.14 18.55 -30.53
CA LYS A 229 -44.43 17.66 -31.47
C LYS A 229 -45.39 17.00 -32.44
N PHE A 230 -44.92 16.72 -33.66
CA PHE A 230 -45.70 15.94 -34.63
C PHE A 230 -45.92 14.50 -34.14
N THR A 231 -47.10 13.97 -34.44
CA THR A 231 -47.42 12.56 -34.29
C THR A 231 -46.90 11.78 -35.51
N LYS A 232 -47.03 10.45 -35.52
CA LYS A 232 -46.69 9.63 -36.70
C LYS A 232 -47.47 10.08 -37.94
N LYS A 233 -48.75 10.42 -37.78
CA LYS A 233 -49.61 10.95 -38.84
C LYS A 233 -49.17 12.33 -39.32
N GLY A 234 -48.86 13.24 -38.40
CA GLY A 234 -48.34 14.56 -38.73
C GLY A 234 -47.01 14.53 -39.48
N ILE A 235 -46.11 13.61 -39.13
CA ILE A 235 -44.83 13.40 -39.85
C ILE A 235 -45.08 12.89 -41.27
N LEU A 236 -46.02 11.96 -41.47
CA LEU A 236 -46.37 11.47 -42.80
C LEU A 236 -46.93 12.59 -43.68
N PHE A 237 -47.86 13.39 -43.15
CA PHE A 237 -48.42 14.54 -43.86
C PHE A 237 -47.37 15.60 -44.18
N TRP A 238 -46.42 15.82 -43.27
CA TRP A 238 -45.30 16.74 -43.51
C TRP A 238 -44.38 16.21 -44.61
N LYS A 239 -44.06 14.91 -44.61
CA LYS A 239 -43.26 14.29 -45.67
C LYS A 239 -43.95 14.39 -47.03
N GLU A 240 -45.24 14.09 -47.12
CA GLU A 240 -46.02 14.25 -48.36
C GLU A 240 -46.11 15.72 -48.80
N PHE A 241 -46.21 16.67 -47.87
CA PHE A 241 -46.16 18.10 -48.18
C PHE A 241 -44.79 18.51 -48.75
N VAL A 242 -43.70 18.12 -48.11
CA VAL A 242 -42.32 18.44 -48.52
C VAL A 242 -41.95 17.75 -49.82
N LEU A 243 -42.40 16.52 -50.08
CA LEU A 243 -42.15 15.83 -51.34
C LEU A 243 -42.89 16.48 -52.53
N ASN A 244 -44.04 17.10 -52.29
CA ASN A 244 -44.88 17.74 -53.31
C ASN A 244 -44.70 19.26 -53.40
N SER A 245 -43.85 19.86 -52.55
CA SER A 245 -43.51 21.28 -52.58
C SER A 245 -41.99 21.42 -52.71
N ASP A 246 -41.50 22.44 -53.42
CA ASP A 246 -40.07 22.65 -53.71
C ASP A 246 -39.27 23.12 -52.46
N VAL A 247 -39.47 22.44 -51.33
CA VAL A 247 -38.85 22.71 -50.03
C VAL A 247 -37.96 21.52 -49.71
N SER A 248 -36.66 21.76 -49.45
CA SER A 248 -35.67 20.69 -49.30
C SER A 248 -36.10 19.58 -48.34
N PRO A 249 -35.90 18.30 -48.70
CA PRO A 249 -36.11 17.17 -47.80
C PRO A 249 -35.26 17.33 -46.55
N LEU A 250 -35.86 17.07 -45.39
CA LEU A 250 -35.15 17.02 -44.11
C LEU A 250 -34.04 15.97 -44.21
N ASP A 251 -32.79 16.41 -44.02
CA ASP A 251 -31.66 15.52 -43.82
C ASP A 251 -31.93 14.71 -42.55
N ASN A 252 -31.90 13.38 -42.64
CA ASN A 252 -32.18 12.50 -41.51
C ASN A 252 -31.05 12.53 -40.45
N ASP A 253 -30.05 13.40 -40.62
CA ASP A 253 -28.92 13.59 -39.73
C ASP A 253 -28.82 15.06 -39.27
N LEU A 254 -29.54 15.44 -38.22
CA LEU A 254 -29.11 16.56 -37.38
C LEU A 254 -29.19 16.20 -35.88
N PRO A 255 -28.10 16.40 -35.10
CA PRO A 255 -27.99 15.97 -33.71
C PRO A 255 -28.39 17.06 -32.69
N PHE A 256 -28.79 16.56 -31.51
CA PHE A 256 -29.03 17.17 -30.18
C PHE A 256 -30.39 17.81 -29.89
#